data_AF-A0A1C0SAY6-F1
#
_entry.id   AF-A0A1C0SAY6-F1
#
_cell.length_a   1.000
_cell.length_b   1.000
_cell.length_c   1.000
_cell.angle_alpha   90.00
_cell.angle_beta   90.00
_cell.angle_gamma   90.00
#
_symmetry.space_group_name_H-M   'P 1'
#
loop_
_entity.id
_entity.type
_entity.pdbx_description
1 polymer ?
#
loop_
_entity_poly.entity_id
_entity_poly.type
_entity_poly.pdbx_seq_one_letter_code
_entity_poly.pdbx_strand_id
1 'polypeptide(L)'
;MTDLTTFLGHLCLSEAELRKIWWFRGRMYKDFPLLSKSGKPRIISAPDRRLKMLQRTIALLLDQIYSPRNPVHGFVPDRSVRTNATSHLKSKFVVNLDVERFFPSISENRVAGLLKAIGVDESVAVVVARLCTNQGVLPQGAPTSPVLSNMVCFKLDKELQAIAKAAHCIYTRYADDITFSSYQPPGGLFAEGVPPTGNFVPDLLSQRLIGAFTNNGFKLNPSKSHYGDKHSRRIVTGLKINSGLNVDRRFVRNIRSTLYSIETLGADTAQKKFEVEYGGKCRLSQHLKGEISWLGSVKGQSDPIFRAIAARFNSSFPTQPIKVSPTRAQIRSRAVWVIEHFEGKFAQGSAFFLKDVGLVTAAHCIEEALGQEIDVYHPSKPSNVFKARVRQHHTVRDLAILDHEIPAHEFFELEMATRAPSLGDALTAVGYPGYGPGDSLNVRSGHISSFAVKSAVPLIEVTQKLTQGMSGGPVLDEDDKVAGVIHKGGPEEGRDFAVHIDALTAWLDGR
;
A
#
# COMPACT_ATOMS: atom_id res chain seq x y z
N MET A 1 25.59 25.11 9.89
CA MET A 1 25.55 26.46 9.30
C MET A 1 26.04 27.44 10.34
N THR A 2 27.36 27.68 10.38
CA THR A 2 28.04 28.37 11.49
C THR A 2 28.25 29.86 11.25
N ASP A 3 28.28 30.31 9.99
CA ASP A 3 28.44 31.73 9.63
C ASP A 3 27.86 32.04 8.23
N LEU A 4 27.60 33.32 7.97
CA LEU A 4 26.95 33.80 6.73
C LEU A 4 27.79 33.54 5.48
N THR A 5 29.11 33.75 5.56
CA THR A 5 30.01 33.62 4.41
C THR A 5 30.03 32.19 3.89
N THR A 6 30.16 31.22 4.81
CA THR A 6 30.10 29.80 4.48
C THR A 6 28.76 29.41 3.86
N PHE A 7 27.66 29.92 4.42
CA PHE A 7 26.31 29.67 3.88
C PHE A 7 26.12 30.21 2.47
N LEU A 8 26.55 31.46 2.22
CA LEU A 8 26.51 32.07 0.89
C LEU A 8 27.39 31.32 -0.12
N GLY A 9 28.55 30.83 0.32
CA GLY A 9 29.42 29.95 -0.47
C GLY A 9 28.69 28.68 -0.91
N HIS A 10 27.97 28.00 0.00
CA HIS A 10 27.18 26.80 -0.33
C HIS A 10 26.05 27.07 -1.33
N LEU A 11 25.50 28.29 -1.33
CA LEU A 11 24.46 28.70 -2.28
C LEU A 11 25.01 29.19 -3.63
N CYS A 12 26.34 29.27 -3.77
CA CYS A 12 27.00 29.98 -4.87
C CYS A 12 26.38 31.36 -5.07
N LEU A 13 26.24 32.12 -3.97
CA LEU A 13 25.56 33.41 -3.93
C LEU A 13 26.51 34.47 -3.38
N SER A 14 26.81 35.51 -4.18
CA SER A 14 27.63 36.64 -3.69
C SER A 14 26.80 37.59 -2.81
N GLU A 15 27.45 38.34 -1.93
CA GLU A 15 26.76 39.40 -1.16
C GLU A 15 26.11 40.45 -2.06
N ALA A 16 26.75 40.81 -3.18
CA ALA A 16 26.20 41.76 -4.14
C ALA A 16 24.92 41.22 -4.78
N GLU A 17 24.88 39.93 -5.12
CA GLU A 17 23.68 39.27 -5.63
C GLU A 17 22.59 39.18 -4.56
N LEU A 18 22.94 38.85 -3.31
CA LEU A 18 22.01 38.85 -2.19
C LEU A 18 21.32 40.20 -2.00
N ARG A 19 22.08 41.31 -2.05
CA ARG A 19 21.53 42.68 -1.98
C ARG A 19 20.57 42.98 -3.13
N LYS A 20 20.88 42.52 -4.35
CA LYS A 20 19.96 42.63 -5.50
C LYS A 20 18.67 41.85 -5.25
N ILE A 21 18.77 40.60 -4.78
CA ILE A 21 17.60 39.80 -4.43
C ILE A 21 16.74 40.52 -3.39
N TRP A 22 17.33 41.18 -2.39
CA TRP A 22 16.58 41.91 -1.37
C TRP A 22 15.71 43.01 -1.98
N TRP A 23 16.25 43.76 -2.94
CA TRP A 23 15.54 44.85 -3.60
C TRP A 23 14.46 44.35 -4.57
N PHE A 24 14.70 43.21 -5.23
CA PHE A 24 13.82 42.69 -6.28
C PHE A 24 12.92 41.51 -5.85
N ARG A 25 13.02 40.99 -4.63
CA ARG A 25 12.35 39.73 -4.18
C ARG A 25 10.87 39.65 -4.53
N GLY A 26 10.12 40.74 -4.41
CA GLY A 26 8.68 40.76 -4.72
C GLY A 26 8.37 40.49 -6.20
N ARG A 27 9.32 40.81 -7.11
CA ARG A 27 9.22 40.54 -8.56
C ARG A 27 9.78 39.17 -8.95
N MET A 28 10.42 38.47 -8.02
CA MET A 28 10.97 37.13 -8.23
C MET A 28 9.93 36.02 -8.00
N TYR A 29 8.68 36.40 -7.74
CA TYR A 29 7.53 35.49 -7.66
C TYR A 29 6.52 35.82 -8.76
N LYS A 30 5.91 34.78 -9.31
CA LYS A 30 4.78 34.87 -10.25
C LYS A 30 3.55 34.26 -9.61
N ASP A 31 2.53 35.09 -9.45
CA ASP A 31 1.23 34.66 -8.93
C ASP A 31 0.32 34.19 -10.07
N PHE A 32 -0.37 33.08 -9.84
CA PHE A 32 -1.41 32.59 -10.76
C PHE A 32 -2.46 31.78 -10.01
N PRO A 33 -3.75 31.87 -10.41
CA PRO A 33 -4.81 31.10 -9.80
C PRO A 33 -4.77 29.64 -10.26
N LEU A 34 -5.03 28.72 -9.34
CA LEU A 34 -5.47 27.36 -9.63
C LEU A 34 -6.88 27.17 -9.09
N LEU A 35 -7.76 26.56 -9.88
CA LEU A 35 -9.10 26.21 -9.40
C LEU A 35 -9.00 25.13 -8.32
N SER A 36 -9.56 25.40 -7.14
CA SER A 36 -9.70 24.38 -6.10
C SER A 36 -10.88 23.46 -6.40
N LYS A 37 -10.91 22.29 -5.75
CA LYS A 37 -12.06 21.36 -5.78
C LYS A 37 -13.37 22.01 -5.32
N SER A 38 -13.29 23.10 -4.54
CA SER A 38 -14.43 23.87 -4.03
C SER A 38 -14.81 25.06 -4.92
N GLY A 39 -14.22 25.21 -6.11
CA GLY A 39 -14.48 26.30 -7.05
C GLY A 39 -13.80 27.63 -6.70
N LYS A 40 -13.39 27.85 -5.44
CA LYS A 40 -12.61 29.04 -5.05
C LYS A 40 -11.19 29.00 -5.66
N PRO A 41 -10.67 30.09 -6.22
CA PRO A 41 -9.31 30.13 -6.73
C PRO A 41 -8.30 30.06 -5.57
N ARG A 42 -7.30 29.18 -5.71
CA ARG A 42 -6.10 29.11 -4.86
C ARG A 42 -4.98 29.83 -5.59
N ILE A 43 -4.50 30.94 -5.04
CA ILE A 43 -3.37 31.66 -5.61
C ILE A 43 -2.08 30.88 -5.28
N ILE A 44 -1.35 30.49 -6.32
CA ILE A 44 -0.01 29.93 -6.24
C ILE A 44 0.97 31.08 -6.50
N SER A 45 1.99 31.18 -5.65
CA SER A 45 3.08 32.15 -5.78
C SER A 45 4.37 31.38 -6.04
N ALA A 46 4.71 31.24 -7.33
CA ALA A 46 5.84 30.42 -7.74
C ALA A 46 7.11 31.28 -7.90
N PRO A 47 8.25 30.88 -7.30
CA PRO A 47 9.51 31.59 -7.49
C PRO A 47 10.03 31.43 -8.93
N ASP A 48 10.74 32.44 -9.39
CA ASP A 48 11.48 32.42 -10.66
C ASP A 48 12.58 31.36 -10.66
N ARG A 49 13.25 31.18 -11.80
CA ARG A 49 14.25 30.13 -11.97
C ARG A 49 15.42 30.23 -10.97
N ARG A 50 15.94 31.45 -10.72
CA ARG A 50 17.13 31.65 -9.87
C ARG A 50 16.75 31.46 -8.40
N LEU A 51 15.66 32.08 -7.95
CA LEU A 51 15.19 31.94 -6.58
C LEU A 51 14.78 30.50 -6.27
N LYS A 52 14.13 29.80 -7.23
CA LYS A 52 13.78 28.38 -7.09
C LYS A 52 15.02 27.50 -6.93
N MET A 53 16.12 27.79 -7.62
CA MET A 53 17.38 27.06 -7.48
C MET A 53 17.98 27.24 -6.08
N LEU A 54 18.03 28.48 -5.59
CA LEU A 54 18.48 28.79 -4.23
C LEU A 54 17.62 28.06 -3.19
N GLN A 55 16.29 28.17 -3.31
CA GLN A 55 15.34 27.52 -2.40
C GLN A 55 15.45 25.99 -2.43
N ARG A 56 15.69 25.35 -3.58
CA ARG A 56 15.94 23.89 -3.62
C ARG A 56 17.16 23.49 -2.82
N THR A 57 18.24 24.26 -2.94
CA THR A 57 19.48 24.02 -2.17
C THR A 57 19.23 24.21 -0.68
N ILE A 58 18.54 25.28 -0.30
CA ILE A 58 18.13 25.53 1.10
C ILE A 58 17.24 24.39 1.61
N ALA A 59 16.26 23.91 0.84
CA ALA A 59 15.37 22.83 1.24
C ALA A 59 16.14 21.55 1.59
N LEU A 60 17.12 21.17 0.77
CA LEU A 60 17.99 20.02 1.04
C LEU A 60 18.78 20.19 2.36
N LEU A 61 19.29 21.39 2.62
CA LEU A 61 20.01 21.67 3.86
C LEU A 61 19.08 21.65 5.09
N LEU A 62 17.84 22.13 4.94
CA LEU A 62 16.83 22.06 6.00
C LEU A 62 16.40 20.62 6.28
N ASP A 63 16.23 19.79 5.25
CA ASP A 63 15.89 18.37 5.40
C ASP A 63 16.97 17.60 6.18
N GLN A 64 18.24 17.96 6.04
CA GLN A 64 19.34 17.33 6.80
C GLN A 64 19.26 17.60 8.31
N ILE A 65 18.71 18.75 8.72
CA ILE A 65 18.61 19.13 10.14
C ILE A 65 17.22 18.89 10.72
N TYR A 66 16.22 18.58 9.87
CA TYR A 66 14.86 18.32 10.29
C TYR A 66 14.60 16.83 10.52
N SER A 67 14.27 16.46 11.75
CA SER A 67 13.79 15.13 12.10
C SER A 67 12.26 15.13 12.27
N PRO A 68 11.49 14.62 11.29
CA PRO A 68 10.04 14.62 11.38
C PRO A 68 9.52 13.70 12.48
N ARG A 69 8.53 14.18 13.26
CA ARG A 69 7.85 13.34 14.24
C ARG A 69 7.04 12.23 13.55
N ASN A 70 6.89 11.09 14.22
CA ASN A 70 6.13 9.93 13.73
C ASN A 70 4.71 10.24 13.16
N PRO A 71 3.87 11.11 13.75
CA PRO A 71 2.53 11.39 13.23
C PRO A 71 2.49 12.29 11.98
N VAL A 72 3.62 12.83 11.52
CA VAL A 72 3.65 13.81 10.41
C VAL A 72 3.81 13.11 9.07
N HIS A 73 2.78 13.05 8.25
CA HIS A 73 2.81 12.37 6.94
C HIS A 73 2.99 13.32 5.75
N GLY A 74 2.57 14.59 5.89
CA GLY A 74 2.63 15.56 4.80
C GLY A 74 4.06 16.01 4.53
N PHE A 75 4.47 16.01 3.26
CA PHE A 75 5.80 16.44 2.81
C PHE A 75 6.99 15.69 3.42
N VAL A 76 6.77 14.48 3.92
CA VAL A 76 7.84 13.63 4.47
C VAL A 76 8.14 12.52 3.47
N PRO A 77 9.41 12.25 3.14
CA PRO A 77 9.80 11.10 2.32
C PRO A 77 9.17 9.79 2.81
N ASP A 78 8.80 8.92 1.87
CA ASP A 78 8.16 7.62 2.14
C ASP A 78 6.81 7.67 2.86
N ARG A 79 6.28 8.86 3.13
CA ARG A 79 4.93 9.08 3.66
C ARG A 79 4.01 9.65 2.58
N SER A 80 2.73 9.30 2.70
CA SER A 80 1.70 9.63 1.73
C SER A 80 0.33 9.68 2.40
N VAL A 81 -0.68 10.17 1.68
CA VAL A 81 -2.09 10.11 2.11
C VAL A 81 -2.53 8.66 2.43
N ARG A 82 -1.91 7.66 1.77
CA ARG A 82 -2.16 6.24 2.07
C ARG A 82 -1.61 5.88 3.44
N THR A 83 -0.34 6.15 3.71
CA THR A 83 0.27 5.87 5.02
C THR A 83 -0.46 6.61 6.15
N ASN A 84 -0.93 7.82 5.87
CA ASN A 84 -1.72 8.60 6.82
C ASN A 84 -3.04 7.90 7.15
N ALA A 85 -3.83 7.56 6.13
CA ALA A 85 -5.10 6.87 6.32
C ALA A 85 -4.94 5.47 6.95
N THR A 86 -3.87 4.74 6.62
CA THR A 86 -3.56 3.43 7.22
C THR A 86 -3.48 3.49 8.73
N SER A 87 -2.89 4.56 9.31
CA SER A 87 -2.77 4.76 10.76
C SER A 87 -4.12 4.73 11.50
N HIS A 88 -5.23 4.99 10.79
CA HIS A 88 -6.55 5.11 11.40
C HIS A 88 -7.51 3.94 11.07
N LEU A 89 -7.12 2.97 10.25
CA LEU A 89 -8.01 1.93 9.68
C LEU A 89 -8.92 1.20 10.68
N LYS A 90 -8.44 0.93 11.90
CA LYS A 90 -9.19 0.18 12.92
C LYS A 90 -10.11 1.07 13.77
N SER A 91 -10.19 2.37 13.47
CA SER A 91 -10.89 3.35 14.30
C SER A 91 -12.37 3.43 13.98
N LYS A 92 -13.18 3.53 15.05
CA LYS A 92 -14.64 3.67 14.97
C LYS A 92 -15.07 5.13 14.93
N PHE A 93 -14.22 6.05 15.37
CA PHE A 93 -14.49 7.47 15.44
C PHE A 93 -13.32 8.25 14.83
N VAL A 94 -13.62 9.33 14.10
CA VAL A 94 -12.65 10.22 13.46
C VAL A 94 -13.05 11.67 13.66
N VAL A 95 -12.09 12.51 14.05
CA VAL A 95 -12.20 13.97 14.07
C VAL A 95 -11.16 14.50 13.09
N ASN A 96 -11.61 15.19 12.05
CA ASN A 96 -10.76 15.87 11.09
C ASN A 96 -10.81 17.37 11.35
N LEU A 97 -9.64 18.00 11.35
CA LEU A 97 -9.43 19.42 11.50
C LEU A 97 -8.55 19.92 10.34
N ASP A 98 -8.71 21.19 9.97
CA ASP A 98 -7.94 21.84 8.90
C ASP A 98 -7.50 23.22 9.38
N VAL A 99 -6.27 23.62 9.06
CA VAL A 99 -5.75 24.94 9.40
C VAL A 99 -6.09 25.96 8.32
N GLU A 100 -6.75 27.06 8.72
CA GLU A 100 -7.07 28.15 7.81
C GLU A 100 -5.79 28.84 7.29
N ARG A 101 -5.68 28.97 5.96
CA ARG A 101 -4.56 29.66 5.29
C ARG A 101 -3.19 29.21 5.80
N PHE A 102 -2.97 27.89 5.86
CA PHE A 102 -1.78 27.28 6.47
C PHE A 102 -0.44 27.93 6.10
N PHE A 103 -0.05 27.97 4.82
CA PHE A 103 1.23 28.60 4.44
C PHE A 103 1.25 30.11 4.74
N PRO A 104 0.24 30.91 4.33
CA PRO A 104 0.19 32.34 4.70
C PRO A 104 0.16 32.62 6.21
N SER A 105 -0.23 31.68 7.06
CA SER A 105 -0.22 31.83 8.53
C SER A 105 1.19 31.75 9.14
N ILE A 106 2.19 31.34 8.35
CA ILE A 106 3.58 31.21 8.78
C ILE A 106 4.37 32.41 8.24
N SER A 107 4.69 33.34 9.14
CA SER A 107 5.41 34.56 8.80
C SER A 107 6.93 34.39 8.71
N GLU A 108 7.58 35.30 8.02
CA GLU A 108 9.05 35.41 7.92
C GLU A 108 9.71 35.44 9.30
N ASN A 109 9.14 36.18 10.26
CA ASN A 109 9.65 36.25 11.63
C ASN A 109 9.56 34.91 12.37
N ARG A 110 8.50 34.12 12.13
CA ARG A 110 8.36 32.77 12.70
C ARG A 110 9.41 31.82 12.14
N VAL A 111 9.69 31.92 10.83
CA VAL A 111 10.74 31.13 10.19
C VAL A 111 12.11 31.50 10.76
N ALA A 112 12.44 32.79 10.82
CA ALA A 112 13.71 33.24 11.39
C ALA A 112 13.85 32.83 12.86
N GLY A 113 12.82 33.03 13.68
CA GLY A 113 12.81 32.66 15.09
C GLY A 113 12.97 31.15 15.32
N LEU A 114 12.31 30.32 14.50
CA LEU A 114 12.48 28.86 14.52
C LEU A 114 13.94 28.48 14.26
N LEU A 115 14.54 29.00 13.19
CA LEU A 115 15.91 28.66 12.80
C LEU A 115 16.91 29.05 13.89
N LYS A 116 16.76 30.24 14.50
CA LYS A 116 17.56 30.64 15.67
C LYS A 116 17.38 29.68 16.84
N ALA A 117 16.14 29.29 17.14
CA ALA A 117 15.83 28.42 18.28
C ALA A 117 16.44 27.01 18.16
N ILE A 118 16.70 26.54 16.93
CA ILE A 118 17.37 25.25 16.67
C ILE A 118 18.89 25.40 16.46
N GLY A 119 19.45 26.58 16.75
CA GLY A 119 20.90 26.82 16.72
C GLY A 119 21.48 27.26 15.38
N VAL A 120 20.66 27.70 14.42
CA VAL A 120 21.18 28.36 13.20
C VAL A 120 21.61 29.78 13.55
N ASP A 121 22.79 30.18 13.06
CA ASP A 121 23.30 31.54 13.22
C ASP A 121 22.25 32.59 12.84
N GLU A 122 22.19 33.69 13.60
CA GLU A 122 21.14 34.71 13.43
C GLU A 122 21.13 35.32 12.04
N SER A 123 22.30 35.62 11.48
CA SER A 123 22.41 36.25 10.16
C SER A 123 21.96 35.28 9.06
N VAL A 124 22.32 33.99 9.18
CA VAL A 124 21.87 32.93 8.28
C VAL A 124 20.35 32.72 8.39
N ALA A 125 19.81 32.68 9.61
CA ALA A 125 18.38 32.49 9.86
C ALA A 125 17.53 33.59 9.19
N VAL A 126 17.96 34.85 9.29
CA VAL A 126 17.30 36.00 8.66
C VAL A 126 17.38 35.89 7.12
N VAL A 127 18.54 35.52 6.58
CA VAL A 127 18.71 35.38 5.14
C VAL A 127 17.86 34.23 4.59
N VAL A 128 17.86 33.07 5.24
CA VAL A 128 17.01 31.93 4.87
C VAL A 128 15.55 32.32 4.90
N ALA A 129 15.08 32.96 5.99
CA ALA A 129 13.69 33.40 6.10
C ALA A 129 13.29 34.32 4.94
N ARG A 130 14.10 35.35 4.64
CA ARG A 130 13.84 36.29 3.55
C ARG A 130 13.88 35.67 2.16
N LEU A 131 14.80 34.73 1.92
CA LEU A 131 14.87 33.99 0.66
C LEU A 131 13.69 33.05 0.47
N CYS A 132 13.04 32.60 1.54
CA CYS A 132 11.98 31.59 1.50
C CYS A 132 10.56 32.17 1.58
N THR A 133 10.41 33.46 1.90
CA THR A 133 9.11 34.12 2.07
C THR A 133 8.82 35.11 0.96
N ASN A 134 7.55 35.19 0.56
CA ASN A 134 7.03 36.25 -0.29
C ASN A 134 6.03 37.09 0.52
N GLN A 135 6.11 38.41 0.41
CA GLN A 135 5.24 39.34 1.16
C GLN A 135 5.16 39.02 2.67
N GLY A 136 6.29 38.60 3.25
CA GLY A 136 6.40 38.32 4.69
C GLY A 136 5.83 36.97 5.16
N VAL A 137 5.37 36.09 4.26
CA VAL A 137 4.80 34.77 4.62
C VAL A 137 5.35 33.65 3.73
N LEU A 138 5.14 32.39 4.12
CA LEU A 138 5.48 31.26 3.26
C LEU A 138 4.58 31.22 2.02
N PRO A 139 5.13 31.22 0.80
CA PRO A 139 4.35 31.16 -0.43
C PRO A 139 3.95 29.72 -0.77
N GLN A 140 2.75 29.56 -1.33
CA GLN A 140 2.32 28.31 -1.95
C GLN A 140 3.02 28.14 -3.29
N GLY A 141 3.99 27.23 -3.39
CA GLY A 141 4.73 26.96 -4.62
C GLY A 141 6.25 27.09 -4.51
N ALA A 142 6.78 27.58 -3.39
CA ALA A 142 8.21 27.56 -3.12
C ALA A 142 8.70 26.16 -2.67
N PRO A 143 9.88 25.71 -3.11
CA PRO A 143 10.48 24.44 -2.70
C PRO A 143 10.73 24.31 -1.18
N THR A 144 10.95 25.41 -0.47
CA THR A 144 11.25 25.40 0.98
C THR A 144 10.02 25.43 1.87
N SER A 145 8.88 25.92 1.37
CA SER A 145 7.64 26.02 2.16
C SER A 145 7.23 24.68 2.80
N PRO A 146 7.28 23.52 2.11
CA PRO A 146 6.94 22.22 2.70
C PRO A 146 7.73 21.90 3.98
N VAL A 147 9.07 21.87 3.90
CA VAL A 147 9.94 21.54 5.03
C VAL A 147 9.83 22.57 6.15
N LEU A 148 9.83 23.87 5.81
CA LEU A 148 9.70 24.95 6.80
C LEU A 148 8.36 24.88 7.55
N SER A 149 7.26 24.57 6.85
CA SER A 149 5.95 24.46 7.49
C SER A 149 5.91 23.31 8.50
N ASN A 150 6.57 22.20 8.18
CA ASN A 150 6.70 21.05 9.08
C ASN A 150 7.58 21.35 10.29
N MET A 151 8.72 22.02 10.10
CA MET A 151 9.58 22.45 11.21
C MET A 151 8.84 23.40 12.16
N VAL A 152 8.05 24.34 11.61
CA VAL A 152 7.25 25.29 12.42
C VAL A 152 6.18 24.56 13.23
N CYS A 153 5.57 23.52 12.67
CA CYS A 153 4.57 22.71 13.36
C CYS A 153 5.16 21.77 14.44
N PHE A 154 6.49 21.67 14.60
CA PHE A 154 7.09 20.70 15.52
C PHE A 154 6.60 20.82 16.97
N LYS A 155 6.39 22.06 17.46
CA LYS A 155 5.84 22.32 18.80
C LYS A 155 4.35 21.97 18.87
N LEU A 156 3.56 22.37 17.86
CA LEU A 156 2.16 21.99 17.73
C LEU A 156 1.99 20.47 17.77
N ASP A 157 2.78 19.74 16.99
CA ASP A 157 2.74 18.27 16.92
C ASP A 157 2.99 17.63 18.29
N LYS A 158 3.92 18.18 19.08
CA LYS A 158 4.19 17.70 20.45
C LYS A 158 2.97 17.88 21.36
N GLU A 159 2.31 19.03 21.29
CA GLU A 159 1.12 19.32 22.10
C GLU A 159 -0.07 18.45 21.68
N LEU A 160 -0.32 18.34 20.37
CA LEU A 160 -1.41 17.53 19.82
C LEU A 160 -1.20 16.03 20.11
N GLN A 161 0.04 15.52 20.06
CA GLN A 161 0.36 14.16 20.50
C GLN A 161 0.01 13.93 21.98
N ALA A 162 0.31 14.89 22.85
CA ALA A 162 0.00 14.78 24.27
C ALA A 162 -1.51 14.81 24.54
N ILE A 163 -2.25 15.65 23.81
CA ILE A 163 -3.72 15.70 23.86
C ILE A 163 -4.32 14.39 23.36
N ALA A 164 -3.85 13.88 22.21
CA ALA A 164 -4.30 12.62 21.64
C ALA A 164 -4.10 11.46 22.61
N LYS A 165 -2.91 11.38 23.24
CA LYS A 165 -2.61 10.37 24.25
C LYS A 165 -3.57 10.43 25.43
N ALA A 166 -3.82 11.63 25.96
CA ALA A 166 -4.76 11.83 27.07
C ALA A 166 -6.21 11.46 26.71
N ALA A 167 -6.60 11.65 25.45
CA ALA A 167 -7.92 11.31 24.94
C ALA A 167 -8.02 9.89 24.35
N HIS A 168 -6.99 9.03 24.52
CA HIS A 168 -6.91 7.69 23.92
C HIS A 168 -7.15 7.67 22.39
N CYS A 169 -6.63 8.69 21.71
CA CYS A 169 -6.73 8.88 20.28
C CYS A 169 -5.39 8.66 19.58
N ILE A 170 -5.46 8.21 18.33
CA ILE A 170 -4.38 8.27 17.36
C ILE A 170 -4.42 9.65 16.72
N TYR A 171 -3.27 10.30 16.59
CA TYR A 171 -3.13 11.60 15.92
C TYR A 171 -2.18 11.49 14.74
N THR A 172 -2.56 12.10 13.62
CA THR A 172 -1.69 12.32 12.47
C THR A 172 -1.91 13.70 11.86
N ARG A 173 -0.90 14.18 11.11
CA ARG A 173 -0.96 15.44 10.35
C ARG A 173 -0.43 15.25 8.94
N TYR A 174 -1.20 15.70 7.95
CA TYR A 174 -0.80 15.79 6.55
C TYR A 174 -0.87 17.26 6.11
N ALA A 175 0.26 17.98 6.22
CA ALA A 175 0.30 19.43 6.02
C ALA A 175 -0.67 20.16 6.97
N ASP A 176 -1.72 20.77 6.43
CA ASP A 176 -2.81 21.47 7.12
C ASP A 176 -3.93 20.55 7.61
N ASP A 177 -4.11 19.38 6.98
CA ASP A 177 -5.08 18.37 7.39
C ASP A 177 -4.60 17.63 8.63
N ILE A 178 -5.40 17.61 9.69
CA ILE A 178 -5.12 16.94 10.95
C ILE A 178 -6.23 15.93 11.24
N THR A 179 -5.85 14.72 11.63
CA THR A 179 -6.80 13.66 11.95
C THR A 179 -6.53 13.09 13.33
N PHE A 180 -7.56 13.09 14.16
CA PHE A 180 -7.65 12.27 15.36
C PHE A 180 -8.58 11.09 15.10
N SER A 181 -8.27 9.92 15.64
CA SER A 181 -9.19 8.78 15.58
C SER A 181 -9.10 7.92 16.82
N SER A 182 -10.18 7.20 17.12
CA SER A 182 -10.25 6.37 18.31
C SER A 182 -11.20 5.18 18.09
N TYR A 183 -11.06 4.18 18.96
CA TYR A 183 -11.98 3.06 19.02
C TYR A 183 -13.22 3.35 19.88
N GLN A 184 -13.10 4.24 20.86
CA GLN A 184 -14.15 4.72 21.75
C GLN A 184 -14.53 6.18 21.41
N PRO A 185 -15.73 6.68 21.78
CA PRO A 185 -16.10 8.08 21.54
C PRO A 185 -15.03 9.05 22.09
N PRO A 186 -14.50 9.99 21.27
CA PRO A 186 -13.36 10.83 21.66
C PRO A 186 -13.79 12.04 22.50
N GLY A 187 -14.51 11.79 23.61
CA GLY A 187 -15.06 12.85 24.48
C GLY A 187 -13.99 13.82 25.00
N GLY A 188 -12.78 13.34 25.28
CA GLY A 188 -11.66 14.17 25.74
C GLY A 188 -11.13 15.19 24.72
N LEU A 189 -11.59 15.15 23.46
CA LEU A 189 -11.27 16.19 22.46
C LEU A 189 -12.27 17.35 22.48
N PHE A 190 -13.42 17.21 23.14
CA PHE A 190 -14.52 18.18 23.13
C PHE A 190 -14.79 18.75 24.53
N ALA A 191 -15.38 19.94 24.60
CA ALA A 191 -15.68 20.63 25.86
C ALA A 191 -16.92 20.04 26.56
N GLU A 192 -18.01 19.84 25.82
CA GLU A 192 -19.33 19.46 26.35
C GLU A 192 -19.82 18.11 25.78
N GLY A 193 -18.87 17.23 25.44
CA GLY A 193 -19.15 15.94 24.82
C GLY A 193 -19.09 15.96 23.29
N VAL A 194 -19.28 14.79 22.70
CA VAL A 194 -19.04 14.58 21.26
C VAL A 194 -20.20 15.17 20.44
N PRO A 195 -19.95 15.96 19.40
CA PRO A 195 -21.00 16.58 18.58
C PRO A 195 -21.74 15.54 17.72
N PRO A 196 -22.88 15.92 17.10
CA PRO A 196 -23.48 15.12 16.04
C PRO A 196 -22.49 14.88 14.89
N THR A 197 -22.64 13.74 14.23
CA THR A 197 -21.86 13.40 13.03
C THR A 197 -22.01 14.46 11.95
N GLY A 198 -20.90 14.88 11.35
CA GLY A 198 -20.85 15.84 10.26
C GLY A 198 -19.90 16.99 10.53
N ASN A 199 -20.11 18.11 9.84
CA ASN A 199 -19.35 19.32 10.09
C ASN A 199 -19.76 19.95 11.42
N PHE A 200 -18.78 20.49 12.16
CA PHE A 200 -19.01 21.13 13.44
C PHE A 200 -18.16 22.41 13.59
N VAL A 201 -18.54 23.29 14.52
CA VAL A 201 -17.78 24.51 14.80
C VAL A 201 -16.63 24.21 15.78
N PRO A 202 -15.40 24.69 15.53
CA PRO A 202 -14.23 24.41 16.37
C PRO A 202 -14.39 24.78 17.85
N ASP A 203 -15.30 25.68 18.20
CA ASP A 203 -15.58 26.10 19.58
C ASP A 203 -16.10 24.96 20.47
N LEU A 204 -16.61 23.87 19.86
CA LEU A 204 -17.00 22.66 20.60
C LEU A 204 -15.80 21.84 21.08
N LEU A 205 -14.60 22.09 20.56
CA LEU A 205 -13.38 21.40 20.98
C LEU A 205 -12.99 21.81 22.41
N SER A 206 -12.25 20.93 23.08
CA SER A 206 -11.70 21.25 24.40
C SER A 206 -10.78 22.49 24.33
N GLN A 207 -10.80 23.31 25.38
CA GLN A 207 -9.94 24.50 25.47
C GLN A 207 -8.46 24.18 25.32
N ARG A 208 -8.03 23.00 25.79
CA ARG A 208 -6.65 22.52 25.62
C ARG A 208 -6.31 22.30 24.14
N LEU A 209 -7.24 21.75 23.36
CA LEU A 209 -7.04 21.51 21.93
C LEU A 209 -7.07 22.82 21.13
N ILE A 210 -8.02 23.71 21.40
CA ILE A 210 -8.08 25.04 20.78
C ILE A 210 -6.79 25.82 21.11
N GLY A 211 -6.40 25.82 22.38
CA GLY A 211 -5.18 26.45 22.89
C GLY A 211 -3.91 25.97 22.18
N ALA A 212 -3.82 24.67 21.86
CA ALA A 212 -2.66 24.15 21.13
C ALA A 212 -2.48 24.81 19.75
N PHE A 213 -3.57 25.07 19.03
CA PHE A 213 -3.51 25.77 17.74
C PHE A 213 -3.20 27.26 17.93
N THR A 214 -3.92 27.95 18.80
CA THR A 214 -3.79 29.41 18.97
C THR A 214 -2.41 29.79 19.53
N ASN A 215 -1.89 29.03 20.50
CA ASN A 215 -0.55 29.23 21.07
C ASN A 215 0.58 28.97 20.06
N ASN A 216 0.30 28.19 19.01
CA ASN A 216 1.22 27.95 17.91
C ASN A 216 0.88 28.82 16.68
N GLY A 217 0.08 29.88 16.84
CA GLY A 217 -0.21 30.86 15.79
C GLY A 217 -1.03 30.31 14.62
N PHE A 218 -1.87 29.32 14.87
CA PHE A 218 -2.75 28.70 13.87
C PHE A 218 -4.21 28.89 14.25
N LYS A 219 -5.06 28.98 13.23
CA LYS A 219 -6.51 29.05 13.37
C LYS A 219 -7.15 27.88 12.64
N LEU A 220 -8.13 27.25 13.29
CA LEU A 220 -8.89 26.15 12.69
C LEU A 220 -9.92 26.67 11.70
N ASN A 221 -10.15 25.88 10.65
CA ASN A 221 -11.14 26.15 9.62
C ASN A 221 -12.50 25.56 10.02
N PRO A 222 -13.52 26.40 10.30
CA PRO A 222 -14.82 25.91 10.75
C PRO A 222 -15.55 25.08 9.69
N SER A 223 -15.38 25.42 8.41
CA SER A 223 -16.07 24.74 7.30
C SER A 223 -15.53 23.34 7.00
N LYS A 224 -14.39 22.98 7.60
CA LYS A 224 -13.69 21.71 7.36
C LYS A 224 -13.42 20.91 8.64
N SER A 225 -13.93 21.37 9.76
CA SER A 225 -13.91 20.60 11.00
C SER A 225 -15.04 19.58 10.94
N HIS A 226 -14.71 18.29 10.95
CA HIS A 226 -15.66 17.22 10.69
C HIS A 226 -15.50 16.06 11.67
N TYR A 227 -16.60 15.59 12.25
CA TYR A 227 -16.67 14.43 13.12
C TYR A 227 -17.42 13.28 12.43
N GLY A 228 -16.85 12.08 12.47
CA GLY A 228 -17.45 10.85 11.95
C GLY A 228 -17.43 9.74 12.98
N ASP A 229 -18.59 9.14 13.23
CA ASP A 229 -18.79 8.00 14.13
C ASP A 229 -18.74 6.63 13.44
N LYS A 230 -19.14 5.58 14.17
CA LYS A 230 -19.13 4.18 13.70
C LYS A 230 -20.14 3.92 12.57
N HIS A 231 -21.23 4.68 12.52
CA HIS A 231 -22.33 4.51 11.56
C HIS A 231 -22.19 5.39 10.31
N SER A 232 -21.26 6.32 10.31
CA SER A 232 -21.04 7.26 9.22
C SER A 232 -19.80 6.95 8.40
N ARG A 233 -19.64 7.71 7.31
CA ARG A 233 -18.45 7.65 6.48
C ARG A 233 -17.29 8.28 7.22
N ARG A 234 -16.21 7.52 7.39
CA ARG A 234 -14.96 7.99 7.99
C ARG A 234 -13.92 8.18 6.89
N ILE A 235 -13.39 9.40 6.77
CA ILE A 235 -12.43 9.80 5.73
C ILE A 235 -11.17 10.33 6.40
N VAL A 236 -10.01 9.95 5.88
CA VAL A 236 -8.70 10.52 6.23
C VAL A 236 -8.00 10.91 4.94
N THR A 237 -7.62 12.18 4.78
CA THR A 237 -6.93 12.71 3.58
C THR A 237 -7.59 12.27 2.25
N GLY A 238 -8.93 12.26 2.22
CA GLY A 238 -9.73 11.86 1.05
C GLY A 238 -9.92 10.36 0.83
N LEU A 239 -9.35 9.49 1.67
CA LEU A 239 -9.56 8.04 1.63
C LEU A 239 -10.57 7.60 2.69
N LYS A 240 -11.51 6.74 2.31
CA LYS A 240 -12.41 6.08 3.26
C LYS A 240 -11.66 4.98 4.00
N ILE A 241 -11.96 4.85 5.29
CA ILE A 241 -11.32 3.88 6.18
C ILE A 241 -12.32 2.90 6.84
N ASN A 242 -13.60 2.91 6.43
CA ASN A 242 -14.65 2.13 7.08
C ASN A 242 -14.41 0.61 7.10
N SER A 243 -13.88 0.06 6.01
CA SER A 243 -13.69 -1.38 5.78
C SER A 243 -12.47 -1.59 4.89
N GLY A 244 -11.31 -1.19 5.41
CA GLY A 244 -10.08 -1.05 4.62
C GLY A 244 -10.00 0.30 3.90
N LEU A 245 -8.88 0.52 3.20
CA LEU A 245 -8.66 1.75 2.43
C LEU A 245 -9.47 1.72 1.15
N ASN A 246 -10.21 2.79 0.90
CA ASN A 246 -11.05 2.87 -0.29
C ASN A 246 -11.19 4.29 -0.81
N VAL A 247 -11.29 4.45 -2.13
CA VAL A 247 -11.55 5.73 -2.78
C VAL A 247 -13.04 6.07 -2.75
N ASP A 248 -13.40 7.35 -2.93
CA ASP A 248 -14.81 7.74 -3.14
C ASP A 248 -15.39 7.00 -4.36
N ARG A 249 -16.64 6.53 -4.26
CA ARG A 249 -17.32 5.83 -5.37
C ARG A 249 -17.39 6.67 -6.65
N ARG A 250 -17.42 8.00 -6.50
CA ARG A 250 -17.43 8.95 -7.62
C ARG A 250 -16.12 8.87 -8.42
N PHE A 251 -14.98 8.64 -7.77
CA PHE A 251 -13.70 8.46 -8.46
C PHE A 251 -13.73 7.25 -9.39
N VAL A 252 -14.17 6.09 -8.89
CA VAL A 252 -14.32 4.86 -9.69
C VAL A 252 -15.34 5.06 -10.82
N ARG A 253 -16.45 5.74 -10.54
CA ARG A 253 -17.49 6.02 -11.54
C ARG A 253 -16.95 6.91 -12.67
N ASN A 254 -16.16 7.93 -12.34
CA ASN A 254 -15.58 8.83 -13.34
C ASN A 254 -14.61 8.07 -14.25
N ILE A 255 -13.72 7.24 -13.69
CA ILE A 255 -12.83 6.35 -14.49
C ILE A 255 -13.65 5.47 -15.44
N ARG A 256 -14.71 4.81 -14.94
CA ARG A 256 -15.58 3.96 -15.76
C ARG A 256 -16.30 4.72 -16.87
N SER A 257 -16.72 5.96 -16.59
CA SER A 257 -17.36 6.85 -17.57
C SER A 257 -16.39 7.25 -18.68
N THR A 258 -15.14 7.55 -18.31
CA THR A 258 -14.08 7.87 -19.27
C THR A 258 -13.75 6.66 -20.14
N LEU A 259 -13.56 5.48 -19.55
CA LEU A 259 -13.35 4.22 -20.28
C LEU A 259 -14.52 3.91 -21.23
N TYR A 260 -15.75 4.06 -20.76
CA TYR A 260 -16.93 3.86 -21.60
C TYR A 260 -16.94 4.81 -22.81
N SER A 261 -16.57 6.08 -22.61
CA SER A 261 -16.47 7.04 -23.70
C SER A 261 -15.40 6.65 -24.72
N ILE A 262 -14.27 6.09 -24.28
CA ILE A 262 -13.21 5.58 -25.16
C ILE A 262 -13.70 4.36 -25.94
N GLU A 263 -14.36 3.42 -25.27
CA GLU A 263 -14.87 2.18 -25.86
C GLU A 263 -15.98 2.43 -26.88
N THR A 264 -16.79 3.48 -26.69
CA THR A 264 -17.95 3.77 -27.56
C THR A 264 -17.65 4.79 -28.67
N LEU A 265 -16.81 5.80 -28.40
CA LEU A 265 -16.56 6.91 -29.32
C LEU A 265 -15.15 6.89 -29.93
N GLY A 266 -14.29 5.97 -29.49
CA GLY A 266 -12.88 5.92 -29.83
C GLY A 266 -12.01 6.85 -28.98
N ALA A 267 -10.72 6.52 -28.89
CA ALA A 267 -9.76 7.23 -28.05
C ALA A 267 -9.57 8.70 -28.46
N ASP A 268 -9.55 9.01 -29.75
CA ASP A 268 -9.32 10.37 -30.27
C ASP A 268 -10.48 11.32 -29.94
N THR A 269 -11.73 10.83 -30.05
CA THR A 269 -12.92 11.61 -29.69
C THR A 269 -12.96 11.85 -28.19
N ALA A 270 -12.64 10.83 -27.39
CA ALA A 270 -12.55 10.96 -25.93
C ALA A 270 -11.44 11.93 -25.51
N GLN A 271 -10.30 11.92 -26.20
CA GLN A 271 -9.20 12.88 -25.99
C GLN A 271 -9.65 14.33 -26.23
N LYS A 272 -10.36 14.60 -27.33
CA LYS A 272 -10.91 15.96 -27.62
C LYS A 272 -11.88 16.42 -26.53
N LYS A 273 -12.76 15.53 -26.05
CA LYS A 273 -13.68 15.85 -24.93
C LYS A 273 -12.90 16.19 -23.65
N PHE A 274 -11.88 15.40 -23.34
CA PHE A 274 -11.03 15.63 -22.17
C PHE A 274 -10.30 16.98 -22.25
N GLU A 275 -9.80 17.36 -23.42
CA GLU A 275 -9.15 18.65 -23.66
C GLU A 275 -10.10 19.84 -23.48
N VAL A 276 -11.36 19.72 -23.92
CA VAL A 276 -12.38 20.76 -23.72
C VAL A 276 -12.73 20.91 -22.24
N GLU A 277 -12.84 19.81 -21.49
CA GLU A 277 -13.25 19.84 -20.09
C GLU A 277 -12.13 20.28 -19.13
N TYR A 278 -10.91 19.78 -19.33
CA TYR A 278 -9.80 19.98 -18.39
C TYR A 278 -8.67 20.88 -18.93
N GLY A 279 -8.61 21.11 -20.24
CA GLY A 279 -7.52 21.82 -20.89
C GLY A 279 -6.17 21.11 -20.76
N GLY A 280 -5.09 21.85 -21.06
CA GLY A 280 -3.71 21.38 -20.89
C GLY A 280 -3.18 20.51 -22.04
N LYS A 281 -2.02 19.89 -21.80
CA LYS A 281 -1.28 19.08 -22.80
C LYS A 281 -1.20 17.58 -22.42
N CYS A 282 -1.96 17.17 -21.40
CA CYS A 282 -1.90 15.81 -20.88
C CYS A 282 -2.68 14.85 -21.80
N ARG A 283 -2.06 13.73 -22.18
CA ARG A 283 -2.76 12.67 -22.91
C ARG A 283 -3.74 11.96 -21.97
N LEU A 284 -4.96 11.73 -22.42
CA LEU A 284 -6.02 11.04 -21.68
C LEU A 284 -5.55 9.65 -21.20
N SER A 285 -4.83 8.92 -22.05
CA SER A 285 -4.27 7.61 -21.70
C SER A 285 -3.33 7.69 -20.50
N GLN A 286 -2.47 8.70 -20.43
CA GLN A 286 -1.54 8.91 -19.31
C GLN A 286 -2.28 9.35 -18.04
N HIS A 287 -3.25 10.26 -18.18
CA HIS A 287 -4.09 10.70 -17.07
C HIS A 287 -4.84 9.51 -16.45
N LEU A 288 -5.54 8.74 -17.28
CA LEU A 288 -6.32 7.59 -16.87
C LEU A 288 -5.43 6.47 -16.31
N LYS A 289 -4.26 6.23 -16.89
CA LYS A 289 -3.26 5.31 -16.33
C LYS A 289 -2.84 5.71 -14.92
N GLY A 290 -2.64 7.01 -14.67
CA GLY A 290 -2.34 7.55 -13.35
C GLY A 290 -3.48 7.32 -12.35
N GLU A 291 -4.72 7.59 -12.74
CA GLU A 291 -5.90 7.37 -11.89
C GLU A 291 -6.11 5.89 -11.54
N ILE A 292 -5.95 4.99 -12.51
CA ILE A 292 -6.10 3.54 -12.31
C ILE A 292 -4.94 3.01 -11.46
N SER A 293 -3.71 3.50 -11.68
CA SER A 293 -2.56 3.15 -10.84
C SER A 293 -2.77 3.59 -9.39
N TRP A 294 -3.30 4.81 -9.19
CA TRP A 294 -3.70 5.28 -7.87
C TRP A 294 -4.78 4.39 -7.24
N LEU A 295 -5.81 4.00 -8.00
CA LEU A 295 -6.84 3.07 -7.56
C LEU A 295 -6.25 1.75 -7.06
N GLY A 296 -5.34 1.14 -7.84
CA GLY A 296 -4.65 -0.09 -7.46
C GLY A 296 -3.76 0.08 -6.24
N SER A 297 -3.11 1.24 -6.08
CA SER A 297 -2.28 1.55 -4.91
C SER A 297 -3.07 1.69 -3.60
N VAL A 298 -4.36 2.05 -3.69
CA VAL A 298 -5.27 2.24 -2.53
C VAL A 298 -6.03 0.96 -2.22
N LYS A 299 -6.66 0.34 -3.24
CA LYS A 299 -7.52 -0.85 -3.06
C LYS A 299 -6.75 -2.17 -3.07
N GLY A 300 -5.54 -2.18 -3.62
CA GLY A 300 -4.72 -3.38 -3.81
C GLY A 300 -4.73 -3.86 -5.26
N GLN A 301 -3.63 -4.50 -5.67
CA GLN A 301 -3.43 -5.00 -7.04
C GLN A 301 -4.34 -6.20 -7.38
N SER A 302 -4.80 -6.93 -6.36
CA SER A 302 -5.72 -8.06 -6.48
C SER A 302 -7.20 -7.65 -6.41
N ASP A 303 -7.52 -6.38 -6.14
CA ASP A 303 -8.90 -5.94 -5.98
C ASP A 303 -9.71 -6.10 -7.29
N PRO A 304 -10.91 -6.72 -7.26
CA PRO A 304 -11.70 -6.99 -8.46
C PRO A 304 -12.08 -5.75 -9.26
N ILE A 305 -12.33 -4.62 -8.59
CA ILE A 305 -12.72 -3.35 -9.25
C ILE A 305 -11.52 -2.78 -9.99
N PHE A 306 -10.35 -2.74 -9.35
CA PHE A 306 -9.11 -2.31 -10.00
C PHE A 306 -8.81 -3.17 -11.22
N ARG A 307 -8.86 -4.50 -11.09
CA ARG A 307 -8.56 -5.45 -12.17
C ARG A 307 -9.50 -5.29 -13.35
N ALA A 308 -10.81 -5.20 -13.11
CA ALA A 308 -11.79 -5.02 -14.18
C ALA A 308 -11.55 -3.72 -14.96
N ILE A 309 -11.20 -2.63 -14.25
CA ILE A 309 -10.87 -1.35 -14.85
C ILE A 309 -9.54 -1.39 -15.61
N ALA A 310 -8.51 -2.03 -15.04
CA ALA A 310 -7.20 -2.18 -15.68
C ALA A 310 -7.27 -3.05 -16.94
N ALA A 311 -8.07 -4.12 -16.93
CA ALA A 311 -8.32 -4.95 -18.10
C ALA A 311 -8.95 -4.14 -19.25
N ARG A 312 -10.01 -3.37 -18.96
CA ARG A 312 -10.63 -2.46 -19.93
C ARG A 312 -9.62 -1.44 -20.49
N PHE A 313 -8.83 -0.82 -19.62
CA PHE A 313 -7.77 0.10 -20.04
C PHE A 313 -6.75 -0.57 -20.96
N ASN A 314 -6.29 -1.77 -20.62
CA ASN A 314 -5.30 -2.51 -21.41
C ASN A 314 -5.85 -2.90 -22.79
N SER A 315 -7.13 -3.25 -22.89
CA SER A 315 -7.80 -3.48 -24.17
C SER A 315 -7.86 -2.20 -25.03
N SER A 316 -8.14 -1.04 -24.43
CA SER A 316 -8.18 0.24 -25.15
C SER A 316 -6.79 0.81 -25.48
N PHE A 317 -5.75 0.48 -24.70
CA PHE A 317 -4.39 1.01 -24.85
C PHE A 317 -3.31 -0.09 -24.72
N PRO A 318 -3.20 -0.99 -25.72
CA PRO A 318 -2.32 -2.17 -25.64
C PRO A 318 -0.83 -1.82 -25.65
N THR A 319 -0.44 -0.64 -26.14
CA THR A 319 0.98 -0.21 -26.21
C THR A 319 1.53 0.27 -24.86
N GLN A 320 0.66 0.53 -23.88
CA GLN A 320 1.07 1.04 -22.56
C GLN A 320 0.29 0.38 -21.42
N PRO A 321 0.28 -0.96 -21.33
CA PRO A 321 -0.58 -1.67 -20.40
C PRO A 321 -0.24 -1.34 -18.95
N ILE A 322 -1.24 -1.48 -18.09
CA ILE A 322 -1.13 -1.51 -16.65
C ILE A 322 -0.83 -2.96 -16.26
N LYS A 323 0.25 -3.17 -15.50
CA LYS A 323 0.60 -4.48 -14.97
C LYS A 323 -0.46 -4.89 -13.94
N VAL A 324 -1.15 -5.99 -14.20
CA VAL A 324 -2.11 -6.60 -13.27
C VAL A 324 -1.42 -7.83 -12.65
N SER A 325 -1.28 -7.85 -11.33
CA SER A 325 -0.73 -9.01 -10.63
C SER A 325 -1.81 -10.10 -10.54
N PRO A 326 -1.48 -11.40 -10.66
CA PRO A 326 -2.47 -12.48 -10.52
C PRO A 326 -3.11 -12.49 -9.12
N THR A 327 -4.36 -12.95 -9.01
CA THR A 327 -4.99 -13.13 -7.68
C THR A 327 -4.42 -14.36 -6.98
N ARG A 328 -4.58 -14.43 -5.65
CA ARG A 328 -4.26 -15.64 -4.86
C ARG A 328 -4.90 -16.91 -5.45
N ALA A 329 -6.18 -16.84 -5.82
CA ALA A 329 -6.88 -17.94 -6.49
C ALA A 329 -6.29 -18.31 -7.87
N GLN A 330 -5.83 -17.32 -8.65
CA GLN A 330 -5.16 -17.57 -9.93
C GLN A 330 -3.76 -18.17 -9.74
N ILE A 331 -3.02 -17.73 -8.73
CA ILE A 331 -1.73 -18.30 -8.35
C ILE A 331 -1.94 -19.77 -7.99
N ARG A 332 -2.81 -20.06 -7.01
CA ARG A 332 -3.17 -21.43 -6.60
C ARG A 332 -3.59 -22.29 -7.76
N SER A 333 -4.52 -21.80 -8.59
CA SER A 333 -5.03 -22.56 -9.74
C SER A 333 -3.92 -22.93 -10.71
N ARG A 334 -3.03 -22.02 -11.08
CA ARG A 334 -1.99 -22.33 -12.07
C ARG A 334 -0.72 -22.96 -11.47
N ALA A 335 -0.62 -22.99 -10.14
CA ALA A 335 0.47 -23.65 -9.44
C ALA A 335 0.17 -25.12 -9.16
N VAL A 336 -1.10 -25.52 -9.04
CA VAL A 336 -1.50 -26.89 -8.71
C VAL A 336 -2.04 -27.61 -9.95
N TRP A 337 -1.50 -28.78 -10.22
CA TRP A 337 -1.70 -29.58 -11.43
C TRP A 337 -2.10 -31.01 -11.06
N VAL A 338 -2.64 -31.74 -12.02
CA VAL A 338 -2.99 -33.16 -11.87
C VAL A 338 -1.85 -34.00 -12.42
N ILE A 339 -1.54 -35.09 -11.72
CA ILE A 339 -0.63 -36.14 -12.19
C ILE A 339 -1.36 -37.47 -12.31
N GLU A 340 -1.04 -38.23 -13.35
CA GLU A 340 -1.61 -39.55 -13.62
C GLU A 340 -0.55 -40.50 -14.15
N HIS A 341 -0.68 -41.78 -13.80
CA HIS A 341 0.05 -42.85 -14.47
C HIS A 341 -0.80 -44.10 -14.60
N PHE A 342 -0.48 -44.89 -15.62
CA PHE A 342 -1.16 -46.14 -15.96
C PHE A 342 -0.31 -47.39 -15.64
N GLU A 343 0.90 -47.18 -15.13
CA GLU A 343 1.76 -48.27 -14.66
C GLU A 343 1.13 -48.93 -13.43
N GLY A 344 0.97 -50.25 -13.48
CA GLY A 344 0.29 -51.00 -12.43
C GLY A 344 -1.21 -50.71 -12.35
N LYS A 345 -1.67 -50.18 -11.21
CA LYS A 345 -3.02 -49.65 -11.05
C LYS A 345 -3.03 -48.17 -11.41
N PHE A 346 -4.08 -47.74 -12.10
CA PHE A 346 -4.30 -46.32 -12.35
C PHE A 346 -4.23 -45.53 -11.04
N ALA A 347 -3.31 -44.58 -10.99
CA ALA A 347 -3.15 -43.67 -9.86
C ALA A 347 -3.24 -42.23 -10.35
N GLN A 348 -3.87 -41.40 -9.52
CA GLN A 348 -4.05 -39.99 -9.75
C GLN A 348 -3.75 -39.22 -8.47
N GLY A 349 -3.04 -38.12 -8.61
CA GLY A 349 -2.67 -37.24 -7.51
C GLY A 349 -2.65 -35.77 -7.92
N SER A 350 -2.35 -34.92 -6.94
CA SER A 350 -2.06 -33.52 -7.17
C SER A 350 -0.56 -33.29 -7.11
N ALA A 351 -0.07 -32.34 -7.90
CA ALA A 351 1.29 -31.84 -7.81
C ALA A 351 1.28 -30.32 -7.85
N PHE A 352 2.34 -29.67 -7.41
CA PHE A 352 2.44 -28.22 -7.48
C PHE A 352 3.85 -27.73 -7.74
N PHE A 353 3.93 -26.56 -8.36
CA PHE A 353 5.21 -25.89 -8.61
C PHE A 353 5.67 -25.14 -7.38
N LEU A 354 6.85 -25.53 -6.87
CA LEU A 354 7.52 -24.88 -5.76
C LEU A 354 8.77 -24.15 -6.26
N LYS A 355 8.84 -22.86 -5.95
CA LYS A 355 9.92 -21.98 -6.40
C LYS A 355 11.28 -22.53 -5.96
N ASP A 356 12.24 -22.49 -6.89
CA ASP A 356 13.61 -22.99 -6.73
C ASP A 356 13.73 -24.52 -6.48
N VAL A 357 12.63 -25.27 -6.56
CA VAL A 357 12.60 -26.74 -6.35
C VAL A 357 12.10 -27.47 -7.59
N GLY A 358 10.99 -27.02 -8.18
CA GLY A 358 10.35 -27.65 -9.34
C GLY A 358 8.96 -28.19 -9.01
N LEU A 359 8.54 -29.25 -9.72
CA LEU A 359 7.23 -29.86 -9.54
C LEU A 359 7.27 -30.90 -8.40
N VAL A 360 6.52 -30.64 -7.33
CA VAL A 360 6.50 -31.44 -6.10
C VAL A 360 5.18 -32.21 -5.99
N THR A 361 5.26 -33.46 -5.55
CA THR A 361 4.09 -34.31 -5.22
C THR A 361 4.43 -35.28 -4.08
N ALA A 362 3.47 -36.11 -3.69
CA ALA A 362 3.68 -37.17 -2.70
C ALA A 362 4.30 -38.41 -3.37
N ALA A 363 5.23 -39.09 -2.69
CA ALA A 363 5.94 -40.22 -3.27
C ALA A 363 5.02 -41.40 -3.62
N HIS A 364 4.00 -41.67 -2.79
CA HIS A 364 3.04 -42.73 -3.07
C HIS A 364 2.16 -42.46 -4.31
N CYS A 365 2.06 -41.21 -4.78
CA CYS A 365 1.34 -40.90 -6.02
C CYS A 365 2.07 -41.34 -7.28
N ILE A 366 3.36 -41.71 -7.16
CA ILE A 366 4.24 -42.05 -8.28
C ILE A 366 4.98 -43.38 -8.09
N GLU A 367 4.68 -44.12 -7.02
CA GLU A 367 5.45 -45.30 -6.58
C GLU A 367 5.49 -46.42 -7.62
N GLU A 368 4.38 -46.67 -8.32
CA GLU A 368 4.30 -47.70 -9.36
C GLU A 368 4.85 -47.24 -10.72
N ALA A 369 5.15 -45.94 -10.87
CA ALA A 369 5.68 -45.33 -12.10
C ALA A 369 7.16 -44.92 -12.00
N LEU A 370 7.90 -45.45 -11.02
CA LEU A 370 9.33 -45.16 -10.86
C LEU A 370 10.12 -45.58 -12.11
N GLY A 371 10.83 -44.63 -12.72
CA GLY A 371 11.59 -44.82 -13.95
C GLY A 371 10.78 -44.70 -15.24
N GLN A 372 9.47 -44.46 -15.16
CA GLN A 372 8.57 -44.24 -16.29
C GLN A 372 8.18 -42.76 -16.44
N GLU A 373 7.48 -42.44 -17.53
CA GLU A 373 6.91 -41.10 -17.73
C GLU A 373 5.54 -41.00 -17.06
N ILE A 374 5.32 -39.89 -16.37
CA ILE A 374 4.09 -39.55 -15.67
C ILE A 374 3.39 -38.46 -16.46
N ASP A 375 2.08 -38.61 -16.66
CA ASP A 375 1.27 -37.58 -17.30
C ASP A 375 0.97 -36.46 -16.32
N VAL A 376 1.24 -35.22 -16.75
CA VAL A 376 1.02 -34.01 -15.98
C VAL A 376 0.23 -33.03 -16.83
N TYR A 377 -0.91 -32.56 -16.32
CA TYR A 377 -1.75 -31.63 -17.06
C TYR A 377 -2.50 -30.68 -16.13
N HIS A 378 -2.89 -29.54 -16.67
CA HIS A 378 -3.67 -28.56 -15.94
C HIS A 378 -5.16 -28.72 -16.25
N PRO A 379 -6.05 -28.85 -15.24
CA PRO A 379 -7.48 -29.08 -15.46
C PRO A 379 -8.26 -28.06 -16.30
N SER A 380 -7.73 -26.85 -16.50
CA SER A 380 -8.35 -25.89 -17.43
C SER A 380 -8.08 -26.20 -18.90
N LYS A 381 -7.11 -27.06 -19.20
CA LYS A 381 -6.70 -27.52 -20.53
C LYS A 381 -6.30 -29.01 -20.47
N PRO A 382 -7.23 -29.92 -20.14
CA PRO A 382 -6.89 -31.32 -19.90
C PRO A 382 -6.34 -32.05 -21.12
N SER A 383 -6.58 -31.52 -22.34
CA SER A 383 -5.97 -32.04 -23.57
C SER A 383 -4.49 -31.69 -23.74
N ASN A 384 -3.94 -30.77 -22.96
CA ASN A 384 -2.54 -30.37 -23.01
C ASN A 384 -1.74 -31.14 -21.96
N VAL A 385 -1.40 -32.39 -22.29
CA VAL A 385 -0.67 -33.31 -21.42
C VAL A 385 0.83 -33.17 -21.65
N PHE A 386 1.57 -32.99 -20.57
CA PHE A 386 3.03 -32.97 -20.55
C PHE A 386 3.55 -34.23 -19.87
N LYS A 387 4.74 -34.67 -20.28
CA LYS A 387 5.44 -35.78 -19.63
C LYS A 387 6.36 -35.25 -18.55
N ALA A 388 6.33 -35.87 -17.38
CA ALA A 388 7.26 -35.63 -16.30
C ALA A 388 7.98 -36.92 -15.90
N ARG A 389 9.19 -36.80 -15.36
CA ARG A 389 9.99 -37.93 -14.87
C ARG A 389 10.39 -37.69 -13.43
N VAL A 390 10.46 -38.76 -12.64
CA VAL A 390 10.87 -38.66 -11.23
C VAL A 390 12.36 -38.31 -11.19
N ARG A 391 12.68 -37.09 -10.71
CA ARG A 391 14.05 -36.64 -10.49
C ARG A 391 14.60 -37.23 -9.19
N GLN A 392 13.83 -37.10 -8.12
CA GLN A 392 14.15 -37.63 -6.79
C GLN A 392 12.86 -38.00 -6.07
N HIS A 393 12.90 -39.03 -5.22
CA HIS A 393 11.79 -39.37 -4.34
C HIS A 393 12.32 -39.91 -3.01
N HIS A 394 11.51 -39.80 -1.96
CA HIS A 394 11.83 -40.31 -0.64
C HIS A 394 10.58 -40.96 -0.03
N THR A 395 10.59 -42.28 0.07
CA THR A 395 9.44 -43.08 0.52
C THR A 395 9.03 -42.78 1.96
N VAL A 396 10.00 -42.68 2.89
CA VAL A 396 9.69 -42.41 4.31
C VAL A 396 9.08 -41.01 4.51
N ARG A 397 9.63 -39.99 3.85
CA ARG A 397 9.11 -38.61 3.88
C ARG A 397 7.83 -38.44 3.07
N ASP A 398 7.50 -39.42 2.22
CA ASP A 398 6.42 -39.37 1.24
C ASP A 398 6.47 -38.14 0.32
N LEU A 399 7.66 -37.81 -0.20
CA LEU A 399 7.87 -36.66 -1.09
C LEU A 399 8.55 -37.09 -2.38
N ALA A 400 8.14 -36.49 -3.50
CA ALA A 400 8.78 -36.65 -4.80
C ALA A 400 8.91 -35.32 -5.53
N ILE A 401 10.00 -35.17 -6.29
CA ILE A 401 10.29 -34.03 -7.15
C ILE A 401 10.40 -34.56 -8.58
N LEU A 402 9.67 -33.92 -9.49
CA LEU A 402 9.57 -34.32 -10.88
C LEU A 402 10.25 -33.29 -11.79
N ASP A 403 10.99 -33.79 -12.78
CA ASP A 403 11.46 -33.00 -13.92
C ASP A 403 10.34 -32.91 -14.96
N HIS A 404 10.19 -31.75 -15.60
CA HIS A 404 9.14 -31.48 -16.58
C HIS A 404 9.65 -30.58 -17.71
N GLU A 405 8.97 -30.61 -18.85
CA GLU A 405 9.21 -29.69 -19.98
C GLU A 405 8.09 -28.64 -20.14
N ILE A 406 7.24 -28.49 -19.12
CA ILE A 406 6.15 -27.51 -19.11
C ILE A 406 6.71 -26.08 -19.28
N PRO A 407 6.22 -25.29 -20.26
CA PRO A 407 6.70 -23.92 -20.47
C PRO A 407 6.45 -23.01 -19.26
N ALA A 408 7.43 -22.17 -18.91
CA ALA A 408 7.36 -21.26 -17.75
C ALA A 408 6.17 -20.28 -17.75
N HIS A 409 5.55 -20.04 -18.91
CA HIS A 409 4.36 -19.18 -19.01
C HIS A 409 3.05 -19.92 -18.74
N GLU A 410 3.04 -21.25 -18.61
CA GLU A 410 1.84 -22.09 -18.36
C GLU A 410 1.51 -22.22 -16.87
N PHE A 411 2.49 -22.06 -15.96
CA PHE A 411 2.30 -22.23 -14.50
C PHE A 411 2.71 -21.01 -13.68
N PHE A 412 2.40 -21.04 -12.38
CA PHE A 412 2.96 -20.16 -11.36
C PHE A 412 3.63 -21.00 -10.27
N GLU A 413 4.63 -20.43 -9.60
CA GLU A 413 5.32 -21.10 -8.50
C GLU A 413 4.83 -20.57 -7.15
N LEU A 414 4.73 -21.46 -6.17
CA LEU A 414 4.47 -21.13 -4.78
C LEU A 414 5.79 -20.96 -4.03
N GLU A 415 5.80 -20.11 -3.00
CA GLU A 415 6.96 -19.92 -2.13
C GLU A 415 6.84 -20.77 -0.87
N MET A 416 7.96 -21.22 -0.31
CA MET A 416 7.97 -21.92 0.97
C MET A 416 7.65 -20.98 2.15
N ALA A 417 6.91 -21.48 3.13
CA ALA A 417 6.67 -20.76 4.37
C ALA A 417 7.99 -20.59 5.14
N THR A 418 8.26 -19.37 5.61
CA THR A 418 9.47 -19.05 6.39
C THR A 418 9.20 -18.99 7.89
N ARG A 419 7.92 -19.00 8.29
CA ARG A 419 7.48 -18.95 9.68
C ARG A 419 7.18 -20.38 10.14
N ALA A 420 7.72 -20.78 11.28
CA ALA A 420 7.35 -22.04 11.91
C ALA A 420 5.85 -22.03 12.29
N PRO A 421 5.06 -23.02 11.86
CA PRO A 421 3.64 -23.08 12.20
C PRO A 421 3.42 -23.33 13.69
N SER A 422 2.28 -22.86 14.19
CA SER A 422 1.82 -22.99 15.58
C SER A 422 0.44 -23.62 15.64
N LEU A 423 0.11 -24.26 16.77
CA LEU A 423 -1.23 -24.81 17.01
C LEU A 423 -2.31 -23.75 16.78
N GLY A 424 -3.36 -24.10 16.04
CA GLY A 424 -4.45 -23.20 15.69
C GLY A 424 -4.18 -22.24 14.53
N ASP A 425 -2.97 -22.20 13.95
CA ASP A 425 -2.72 -21.42 12.74
C ASP A 425 -3.68 -21.85 11.62
N ALA A 426 -4.22 -20.88 10.88
CA ALA A 426 -5.08 -21.14 9.74
C ALA A 426 -4.27 -21.70 8.57
N LEU A 427 -4.78 -22.77 7.97
CA LEU A 427 -4.20 -23.43 6.80
C LEU A 427 -5.25 -23.61 5.70
N THR A 428 -4.77 -23.66 4.46
CA THR A 428 -5.58 -23.95 3.29
C THR A 428 -4.99 -25.13 2.52
N ALA A 429 -5.67 -26.27 2.50
CA ALA A 429 -5.31 -27.40 1.64
C ALA A 429 -5.84 -27.18 0.22
N VAL A 430 -5.00 -27.42 -0.78
CA VAL A 430 -5.32 -27.19 -2.20
C VAL A 430 -4.98 -28.45 -3.00
N GLY A 431 -5.90 -28.90 -3.85
CA GLY A 431 -5.68 -30.09 -4.68
C GLY A 431 -6.92 -30.52 -5.46
N TYR A 432 -6.81 -31.65 -6.15
CA TYR A 432 -7.86 -32.21 -6.99
C TYR A 432 -8.32 -33.58 -6.46
N PRO A 433 -9.46 -33.65 -5.76
CA PRO A 433 -9.95 -34.89 -5.17
C PRO A 433 -10.58 -35.82 -6.21
N GLY A 434 -9.83 -36.80 -6.73
CA GLY A 434 -10.35 -37.77 -7.70
C GLY A 434 -10.87 -37.09 -8.97
N TYR A 435 -10.02 -36.26 -9.58
CA TYR A 435 -10.34 -35.42 -10.73
C TYR A 435 -11.04 -36.19 -11.85
N GLY A 436 -12.22 -35.70 -12.24
CA GLY A 436 -12.88 -36.00 -13.49
C GLY A 436 -13.00 -34.77 -14.41
N PRO A 437 -13.29 -34.98 -15.71
CA PRO A 437 -13.49 -33.88 -16.66
C PRO A 437 -14.54 -32.88 -16.17
N GLY A 438 -14.14 -31.61 -16.02
CA GLY A 438 -15.01 -30.52 -15.55
C GLY A 438 -14.85 -30.14 -14.07
N ASP A 439 -14.09 -30.91 -13.30
CA ASP A 439 -13.83 -30.58 -11.91
C ASP A 439 -12.94 -29.34 -11.75
N SER A 440 -13.13 -28.64 -10.64
CA SER A 440 -12.41 -27.42 -10.30
C SER A 440 -11.47 -27.64 -9.12
N LEU A 441 -10.48 -26.77 -8.99
CA LEU A 441 -9.50 -26.83 -7.89
C LEU A 441 -10.22 -26.78 -6.55
N ASN A 442 -10.00 -27.79 -5.71
CA ASN A 442 -10.58 -27.83 -4.38
C ASN A 442 -9.69 -27.03 -3.42
N VAL A 443 -10.31 -26.11 -2.68
CA VAL A 443 -9.63 -25.23 -1.72
C VAL A 443 -10.34 -25.38 -0.37
N ARG A 444 -9.70 -26.04 0.58
CA ARG A 444 -10.27 -26.36 1.90
C ARG A 444 -9.56 -25.59 2.99
N SER A 445 -10.27 -24.65 3.60
CA SER A 445 -9.78 -23.95 4.79
C SER A 445 -9.93 -24.82 6.04
N GLY A 446 -8.94 -24.76 6.92
CA GLY A 446 -8.99 -25.33 8.27
C GLY A 446 -7.86 -24.78 9.11
N HIS A 447 -7.45 -25.50 10.14
CA HIS A 447 -6.38 -25.10 11.04
C HIS A 447 -5.56 -26.30 11.52
N ILE A 448 -4.42 -26.00 12.14
CA ILE A 448 -3.57 -27.00 12.76
C ILE A 448 -4.21 -27.48 14.07
N SER A 449 -4.54 -28.77 14.13
CA SER A 449 -5.06 -29.41 15.36
C SER A 449 -3.93 -29.95 16.24
N SER A 450 -2.89 -30.53 15.64
CA SER A 450 -1.77 -31.13 16.36
C SER A 450 -0.52 -31.20 15.48
N PHE A 451 0.63 -31.43 16.13
CA PHE A 451 1.87 -31.82 15.45
C PHE A 451 2.20 -33.26 15.81
N ALA A 452 2.63 -34.04 14.82
CA ALA A 452 3.06 -35.42 15.01
C ALA A 452 4.42 -35.64 14.35
N VAL A 453 5.18 -36.60 14.86
CA VAL A 453 6.40 -37.09 14.20
C VAL A 453 6.24 -38.59 14.00
N LYS A 454 6.30 -39.05 12.75
CA LYS A 454 6.28 -40.47 12.40
C LYS A 454 7.55 -40.80 11.63
N SER A 455 8.31 -41.80 12.06
CA SER A 455 9.56 -42.21 11.41
C SER A 455 10.54 -41.05 11.17
N ALA A 456 10.67 -40.15 12.16
CA ALA A 456 11.46 -38.91 12.10
C ALA A 456 10.99 -37.86 11.08
N VAL A 457 9.80 -38.03 10.47
CA VAL A 457 9.19 -37.06 9.56
C VAL A 457 8.21 -36.18 10.33
N PRO A 458 8.39 -34.85 10.32
CA PRO A 458 7.45 -33.92 10.92
C PRO A 458 6.15 -33.85 10.10
N LEU A 459 5.02 -34.06 10.77
CA LEU A 459 3.69 -34.03 10.21
C LEU A 459 2.83 -32.96 10.90
N ILE A 460 1.97 -32.33 10.11
CA ILE A 460 0.95 -31.38 10.55
C ILE A 460 -0.40 -32.09 10.49
N GLU A 461 -1.07 -32.22 11.63
CA GLU A 461 -2.47 -32.67 11.64
C GLU A 461 -3.39 -31.49 11.35
N VAL A 462 -4.31 -31.67 10.41
CA VAL A 462 -5.21 -30.61 9.93
C VAL A 462 -6.66 -30.99 10.14
N THR A 463 -7.51 -30.00 10.38
CA THR A 463 -8.95 -30.24 10.64
C THR A 463 -9.78 -30.44 9.38
N GLN A 464 -9.30 -29.95 8.25
CA GLN A 464 -9.97 -30.12 6.97
C GLN A 464 -9.71 -31.52 6.42
N LYS A 465 -10.77 -32.18 5.97
CA LYS A 465 -10.66 -33.52 5.37
C LYS A 465 -9.79 -33.46 4.12
N LEU A 466 -8.85 -34.39 3.97
CA LEU A 466 -8.01 -34.55 2.79
C LEU A 466 -8.47 -35.84 2.10
N THR A 467 -9.16 -35.69 0.97
CA THR A 467 -9.72 -36.84 0.24
C THR A 467 -8.74 -37.36 -0.81
N GLN A 468 -8.88 -38.63 -1.21
CA GLN A 468 -8.09 -39.25 -2.26
C GLN A 468 -8.01 -38.37 -3.53
N GLY A 469 -6.83 -38.32 -4.15
CA GLY A 469 -6.47 -37.43 -5.27
C GLY A 469 -5.90 -36.08 -4.84
N MET A 470 -6.21 -35.58 -3.64
CA MET A 470 -5.55 -34.36 -3.11
C MET A 470 -4.11 -34.61 -2.64
N SER A 471 -3.73 -35.87 -2.44
CA SER A 471 -2.36 -36.28 -2.11
C SER A 471 -1.34 -35.62 -3.04
N GLY A 472 -0.26 -35.09 -2.45
CA GLY A 472 0.78 -34.37 -3.17
C GLY A 472 0.46 -32.90 -3.47
N GLY A 473 -0.77 -32.43 -3.22
CA GLY A 473 -1.13 -31.01 -3.29
C GLY A 473 -0.53 -30.21 -2.11
N PRO A 474 -0.47 -28.87 -2.20
CA PRO A 474 0.12 -28.06 -1.15
C PRO A 474 -0.88 -27.74 -0.02
N VAL A 475 -0.35 -27.59 1.19
CA VAL A 475 -1.01 -26.95 2.33
C VAL A 475 -0.38 -25.58 2.54
N LEU A 476 -1.20 -24.53 2.50
CA LEU A 476 -0.78 -23.13 2.46
C LEU A 476 -1.10 -22.40 3.77
N ASP A 477 -0.23 -21.49 4.18
CA ASP A 477 -0.47 -20.57 5.29
C ASP A 477 -1.34 -19.35 4.89
N GLU A 478 -1.53 -18.39 5.81
CA GLU A 478 -2.32 -17.18 5.59
C GLU A 478 -1.76 -16.25 4.47
N ASP A 479 -0.48 -16.41 4.14
CA ASP A 479 0.25 -15.65 3.13
C ASP A 479 0.36 -16.40 1.79
N ASP A 480 -0.31 -17.55 1.63
CA ASP A 480 -0.23 -18.43 0.46
C ASP A 480 1.15 -19.07 0.24
N LYS A 481 1.92 -19.22 1.32
CA LYS A 481 3.19 -19.94 1.29
C LYS A 481 2.99 -21.39 1.72
N VAL A 482 3.78 -22.29 1.14
CA VAL A 482 3.67 -23.73 1.37
C VAL A 482 4.19 -24.07 2.77
N ALA A 483 3.27 -24.46 3.66
CA ALA A 483 3.56 -24.95 5.00
C ALA A 483 3.73 -26.48 5.03
N GLY A 484 3.18 -27.20 4.04
CA GLY A 484 3.37 -28.64 3.91
C GLY A 484 2.83 -29.20 2.60
N VAL A 485 3.03 -30.51 2.41
CA VAL A 485 2.53 -31.29 1.28
C VAL A 485 1.48 -32.26 1.81
N ILE A 486 0.30 -32.30 1.19
CA ILE A 486 -0.80 -33.18 1.58
C ILE A 486 -0.31 -34.63 1.53
N HIS A 487 -0.27 -35.27 2.70
CA HIS A 487 -0.05 -36.69 2.82
C HIS A 487 -1.37 -37.43 2.57
N LYS A 488 -1.32 -38.75 2.56
CA LYS A 488 -2.51 -39.60 2.44
C LYS A 488 -3.51 -39.27 3.56
N GLY A 489 -4.71 -38.85 3.15
CA GLY A 489 -5.93 -38.83 3.97
C GLY A 489 -6.96 -39.75 3.29
N GLY A 490 -7.51 -40.70 4.03
CA GLY A 490 -8.33 -41.77 3.47
C GLY A 490 -9.25 -42.40 4.51
N PRO A 491 -10.33 -43.08 4.09
CA PRO A 491 -11.45 -43.50 4.95
C PRO A 491 -11.09 -44.45 6.10
N GLU A 492 -9.89 -45.02 6.13
CA GLU A 492 -9.39 -45.91 7.18
C GLU A 492 -8.57 -45.20 8.26
N GLU A 493 -8.11 -43.96 8.01
CA GLU A 493 -7.39 -43.16 9.00
C GLU A 493 -8.30 -42.06 9.54
N GLY A 494 -8.59 -42.07 10.85
CA GLY A 494 -9.45 -41.07 11.48
C GLY A 494 -8.86 -39.65 11.58
N ARG A 495 -7.69 -39.40 10.97
CA ARG A 495 -6.93 -38.14 11.05
C ARG A 495 -6.33 -37.81 9.68
N ASP A 496 -6.27 -36.52 9.38
CA ASP A 496 -5.73 -35.99 8.13
C ASP A 496 -4.38 -35.30 8.38
N PHE A 497 -3.36 -35.70 7.62
CA PHE A 497 -1.99 -35.20 7.79
C PHE A 497 -1.43 -34.54 6.53
N ALA A 498 -0.51 -33.61 6.75
CA ALA A 498 0.39 -33.08 5.74
C ALA A 498 1.84 -33.23 6.21
N VAL A 499 2.75 -33.56 5.29
CA VAL A 499 4.18 -33.54 5.54
C VAL A 499 4.62 -32.09 5.69
N HIS A 500 5.20 -31.73 6.82
CA HIS A 500 5.65 -30.37 7.07
C HIS A 500 6.75 -29.96 6.07
N ILE A 501 6.75 -28.70 5.62
CA ILE A 501 7.69 -28.23 4.58
C ILE A 501 9.17 -28.41 4.98
N ASP A 502 9.50 -28.30 6.27
CA ASP A 502 10.83 -28.61 6.81
C ASP A 502 11.35 -30.00 6.44
N ALA A 503 10.48 -31.01 6.24
CA ALA A 503 10.91 -32.32 5.79
C ALA A 503 11.47 -32.26 4.36
N LEU A 504 10.88 -31.44 3.48
CA LEU A 504 11.37 -31.18 2.14
C LEU A 504 12.65 -30.36 2.19
N THR A 505 12.71 -29.32 3.03
CA THR A 505 13.92 -28.50 3.17
C THR A 505 15.10 -29.32 3.69
N ALA A 506 14.90 -30.13 4.75
CA ALA A 506 15.93 -31.02 5.27
C ALA A 506 16.41 -32.01 4.20
N TRP A 507 15.49 -32.55 3.41
CA TRP A 507 15.82 -33.46 2.31
C TRP A 507 16.68 -32.77 1.23
N LEU A 508 16.30 -31.58 0.79
CA LEU A 508 17.04 -30.81 -0.22
C LEU A 508 18.44 -30.40 0.26
N ASP A 509 18.60 -30.15 1.56
CA ASP A 509 19.88 -29.82 2.18
C ASP A 509 20.77 -31.05 2.45
N GLY A 510 20.30 -32.27 2.15
CA GLY A 510 21.01 -33.52 2.42
C GLY A 510 21.09 -33.91 3.90
N ARG A 511 20.13 -33.43 4.72
CA ARG A 511 20.02 -33.69 6.16
C ARG A 511 19.03 -34.80 6.51
#